data_AF-A0AB35TDT0-F1
#
_entry.id   AF-A0AB35TDT0-F1
#
_cell.length_a   1.000
_cell.length_b   1.000
_cell.length_c   1.000
_cell.angle_alpha   90.00
_cell.angle_beta   90.00
_cell.angle_gamma   90.00
#
_symmetry.space_group_name_H-M   'P 1'
#
loop_
_entity.id
_entity.type
_entity.pdbx_description
1 polymer ?
#
loop_
_entity_poly.entity_id
_entity_poly.type
_entity_poly.pdbx_seq_one_letter_code
_entity_poly.pdbx_strand_id
1 'polypeptide(L)'
;MQGLLEAIVLGIVQGITEFLPVSSSGHLLLGQYFFGMDAERFGLSFDLALHLGSLLAVVLYFRQDLLRVGLALLRSLPRPNLADPEVRLG
;
A
#
# COMPACT_ATOMS: atom_id res chain seq x y z
N MET A 1 17.58 -22.40 -1.35
CA MET A 1 17.10 -21.80 -0.08
C MET A 1 17.05 -20.31 -0.33
N GLN A 2 15.88 -19.68 -0.28
CA GLN A 2 15.80 -18.21 -0.39
C GLN A 2 16.51 -17.65 0.83
N GLY A 3 17.64 -16.98 0.64
CA GLY A 3 18.43 -16.50 1.75
C GLY A 3 17.81 -15.25 2.35
N LEU A 4 18.05 -15.07 3.65
CA LEU A 4 17.67 -13.87 4.39
C LEU A 4 18.30 -12.61 3.77
N LEU A 5 19.47 -12.75 3.13
CA LEU A 5 20.19 -11.64 2.51
C LEU A 5 19.43 -11.08 1.31
N GLU A 6 18.94 -11.93 0.41
CA GLU A 6 18.16 -11.55 -0.77
C GLU A 6 16.87 -10.86 -0.34
N ALA A 7 16.18 -11.40 0.68
CA ALA A 7 14.98 -10.79 1.24
C ALA A 7 15.26 -9.39 1.82
N ILE A 8 16.38 -9.20 2.53
CA ILE A 8 16.79 -7.89 3.06
C ILE A 8 17.11 -6.93 1.92
N VAL A 9 17.88 -7.35 0.92
CA VAL A 9 18.27 -6.50 -0.22
C VAL A 9 17.05 -6.06 -1.01
N LEU A 10 16.18 -7.00 -1.40
CA LEU A 10 14.95 -6.68 -2.14
C LEU A 10 13.98 -5.85 -1.30
N GLY A 11 13.92 -6.07 0.01
CA GLY A 11 13.13 -5.25 0.92
C GLY A 11 13.63 -3.80 1.02
N ILE A 12 14.95 -3.58 1.05
CA ILE A 12 15.55 -2.24 0.99
C ILE A 12 15.25 -1.59 -0.36
N VAL A 13 15.42 -2.33 -1.47
CA VAL A 13 15.14 -1.83 -2.82
C VAL A 13 13.67 -1.43 -2.94
N GLN A 14 12.73 -2.26 -2.51
CA GLN A 14 11.30 -1.89 -2.48
C GLN A 14 11.07 -0.67 -1.60
N GLY A 15 11.58 -0.70 -0.37
CA GLY A 15 11.37 0.39 0.59
C GLY A 15 11.87 1.74 0.08
N ILE A 16 12.94 1.78 -0.72
CA ILE A 16 13.40 3.00 -1.37
C ILE A 16 12.55 3.31 -2.60
N THR A 17 12.43 2.37 -3.53
CA THR A 17 11.82 2.60 -4.86
C THR A 17 10.32 2.83 -4.82
N GLU A 18 9.61 2.36 -3.79
CA GLU A 18 8.17 2.59 -3.64
C GLU A 18 7.83 4.08 -3.45
N PHE A 19 8.75 4.85 -2.86
CA PHE A 19 8.57 6.29 -2.65
C PHE A 19 9.12 7.15 -3.80
N LEU A 20 9.79 6.53 -4.77
CA LEU A 20 10.32 7.21 -5.95
C LEU A 20 9.48 6.85 -7.19
N PRO A 21 9.27 7.79 -8.13
CA PRO A 21 8.53 7.53 -9.36
C PRO A 21 9.39 6.76 -10.38
N VAL A 22 9.88 5.57 -10.01
CA VAL A 22 10.87 4.78 -10.76
C VAL A 22 10.42 3.34 -11.07
N SER A 23 9.13 3.01 -10.83
CA SER A 23 8.57 1.66 -10.98
C SER A 23 9.22 0.62 -10.06
N SER A 24 8.67 0.47 -8.85
CA SER A 24 9.16 -0.47 -7.83
C SER A 24 9.05 -1.93 -8.28
N SER A 25 7.94 -2.33 -8.92
CA SER A 25 7.74 -3.69 -9.47
C SER A 25 8.83 -4.10 -10.48
N GLY A 26 9.31 -3.17 -11.31
CA GLY A 26 10.35 -3.45 -12.29
C GLY A 26 11.71 -3.75 -11.62
N HIS A 27 12.05 -3.00 -10.57
CA HIS A 27 13.27 -3.21 -9.81
C HIS A 27 13.24 -4.53 -9.04
N LEU A 28 12.08 -4.90 -8.46
CA LEU A 28 11.89 -6.18 -7.81
C LEU A 28 12.06 -7.36 -8.77
N LEU A 29 11.42 -7.28 -9.95
CA LEU A 29 11.51 -8.34 -10.96
C LEU A 29 12.96 -8.53 -11.46
N LEU A 30 13.68 -7.43 -11.71
CA LEU A 30 15.09 -7.48 -12.08
C LEU A 30 15.95 -8.08 -10.96
N GLY A 31 15.74 -7.65 -9.71
CA GLY A 31 16.46 -8.19 -8.56
C GLY A 31 16.22 -9.69 -8.38
N GLN A 32 14.97 -10.15 -8.48
CA GLN A 32 14.61 -11.57 -8.43
C GLN A 32 15.27 -12.36 -9.56
N TYR A 33 15.32 -11.81 -10.77
CA TYR A 33 16.02 -12.41 -11.90
C TYR A 33 17.52 -12.57 -11.63
N PHE A 34 18.20 -11.53 -11.11
CA PHE A 34 19.62 -11.58 -10.80
C PHE A 34 19.95 -12.55 -9.66
N PHE A 35 19.05 -12.69 -8.68
CA PHE A 35 19.20 -13.66 -7.59
C PHE A 35 18.77 -15.08 -7.98
N GLY A 36 18.30 -15.31 -9.21
CA GLY A 36 17.82 -16.62 -9.66
C GLY A 36 16.59 -17.10 -8.88
N MET A 37 15.76 -16.18 -8.39
CA MET A 37 14.53 -16.52 -7.67
C MET A 37 13.46 -16.99 -8.66
N ASP A 38 12.78 -18.10 -8.33
CA ASP A 38 11.57 -18.53 -9.04
C ASP A 38 10.41 -17.55 -8.77
N ALA A 39 10.39 -16.46 -9.55
CA ALA A 39 9.36 -15.43 -9.48
C ALA A 39 7.94 -16.02 -9.70
N GLU A 40 7.82 -17.07 -10.51
CA GLU A 40 6.54 -17.76 -10.74
C GLU A 40 6.01 -18.52 -9.53
N ARG A 41 6.90 -19.04 -8.66
CA ARG A 41 6.49 -19.89 -7.52
C ARG A 41 6.31 -19.09 -6.23
N PHE A 42 7.14 -18.07 -6.01
CA PHE A 42 7.13 -17.29 -4.76
C PHE A 42 7.18 -15.76 -4.95
N GLY A 43 7.34 -15.26 -6.19
CA GLY A 43 7.44 -13.83 -6.46
C GLY A 43 6.20 -13.07 -6.05
N LEU A 44 5.00 -13.57 -6.37
CA LEU A 44 3.74 -12.87 -6.07
C LEU A 44 3.51 -12.64 -4.56
N SER A 45 3.71 -13.67 -3.73
CA SER A 45 3.51 -13.54 -2.28
C SER A 45 4.60 -12.70 -1.62
N PHE A 46 5.83 -12.78 -2.12
CA PHE A 46 6.94 -11.94 -1.68
C PHE A 46 6.72 -10.47 -2.03
N ASP A 47 6.36 -10.18 -3.28
CA ASP A 47 6.06 -8.83 -3.76
C ASP A 47 4.90 -8.21 -2.96
N LEU A 48 3.85 -9.00 -2.69
CA LEU A 48 2.74 -8.56 -1.86
C LEU A 48 3.19 -8.25 -0.44
N ALA A 49 4.01 -9.10 0.18
CA ALA A 49 4.53 -8.86 1.53
C ALA A 49 5.36 -7.57 1.60
N LEU A 50 6.17 -7.31 0.57
CA LEU A 50 6.97 -6.09 0.48
C LEU A 50 6.10 -4.83 0.29
N HIS A 51 5.07 -4.88 -0.57
CA HIS A 51 4.11 -3.78 -0.72
C HIS A 51 3.29 -3.54 0.55
N LEU A 52 2.91 -4.58 1.27
CA LEU A 52 2.24 -4.44 2.57
C LEU A 52 3.17 -3.82 3.61
N GLY A 53 4.46 -4.16 3.58
CA GLY A 53 5.47 -3.55 4.43
C GLY A 53 5.63 -2.05 4.18
N SER A 54 5.74 -1.63 2.91
CA SER A 54 5.82 -0.21 2.55
C SER A 54 4.53 0.54 2.85
N LEU A 55 3.37 -0.03 2.55
CA LEU A 55 2.06 0.53 2.91
C LEU A 55 1.95 0.72 4.43
N LEU A 56 2.34 -0.27 5.22
CA LEU A 56 2.31 -0.18 6.67
C LEU A 56 3.22 0.96 7.18
N ALA A 57 4.41 1.13 6.60
CA ALA A 57 5.30 2.23 6.95
C ALA A 57 4.62 3.60 6.73
N VAL A 58 3.95 3.79 5.58
CA VAL A 58 3.17 5.00 5.28
C VAL A 58 2.03 5.20 6.27
N VAL A 59 1.24 4.16 6.53
CA VAL A 59 0.09 4.22 7.45
C VAL A 59 0.55 4.59 8.85
N LEU A 60 1.64 4.00 9.35
CA LEU A 60 2.19 4.31 10.68
C LEU A 60 2.75 5.73 10.75
N TYR A 61 3.45 6.17 9.70
CA TYR A 61 4.00 7.51 9.61
C TYR A 61 2.88 8.57 9.62
N PHE A 62 1.88 8.43 8.74
CA PHE A 62 0.76 9.36 8.59
C PHE A 62 -0.46 9.04 9.45
N ARG A 63 -0.36 8.15 10.45
CA ARG A 63 -1.52 7.65 11.23
C ARG A 63 -2.43 8.76 11.77
N GLN A 64 -1.87 9.88 12.23
CA GLN A 64 -2.64 10.99 12.78
C GLN A 64 -3.40 11.77 11.70
N ASP A 65 -2.75 11.98 10.56
CA ASP A 65 -3.36 12.67 9.42
C ASP A 65 -4.45 11.79 8.77
N LEU A 66 -4.18 10.49 8.62
CA LEU A 66 -5.16 9.51 8.14
C LEU A 66 -6.40 9.49 9.06
N LEU A 67 -6.21 9.47 10.38
CA LEU A 67 -7.33 9.53 11.32
C LEU A 67 -8.10 10.84 11.22
N ARG A 68 -7.40 11.98 11.08
CA ARG A 68 -8.03 13.30 10.95
C ARG A 68 -8.88 13.37 9.68
N VAL A 69 -8.31 12.98 8.53
CA VAL A 69 -9.00 12.98 7.24
C VAL A 69 -10.14 11.98 7.24
N GLY A 70 -9.92 10.76 7.74
CA GLY A 70 -10.95 9.72 7.81
C GLY A 70 -12.13 10.12 8.70
N LEU A 71 -11.87 10.73 9.84
CA LEU A 71 -12.92 11.23 10.74
C LEU A 71 -13.66 12.43 10.14
N ALA A 72 -12.94 13.34 9.48
CA ALA A 72 -13.55 14.46 8.77
C ALA A 72 -14.48 13.95 7.65
N LEU A 73 -14.04 12.97 6.87
CA LEU A 73 -14.83 12.34 5.83
C LEU A 73 -16.10 11.70 6.39
N LEU A 74 -15.98 10.91 7.47
CA LEU A 74 -17.12 10.24 8.10
C LEU A 74 -18.16 11.23 8.67
N ARG A 75 -17.70 12.37 9.20
CA ARG A 75 -18.57 13.45 9.70
C ARG A 75 -19.21 14.29 8.60
N SER A 76 -18.60 14.32 7.43
CA SER A 76 -19.07 15.10 6.27
C SER A 76 -20.05 14.30 5.41
N LEU A 77 -20.36 13.06 5.78
CA LEU A 77 -21.43 12.30 5.14
C LEU A 77 -22.76 13.05 5.34
N PRO A 78 -23.52 13.29 4.25
CA PRO A 78 -24.78 14.03 4.33
C PRO A 78 -25.69 13.35 5.34
N ARG A 79 -26.08 14.08 6.39
CA ARG A 79 -27.22 13.66 7.19
C ARG A 79 -28.45 13.89 6.31
N PRO A 80 -29.23 12.86 5.96
CA PRO A 80 -30.47 13.09 5.24
C PRO A 80 -31.35 13.98 6.13
N ASN A 81 -31.63 15.20 5.66
CA ASN A 81 -32.54 16.11 6.35
C ASN A 81 -33.97 15.61 6.10
N LEU A 82 -34.44 14.70 6.95
CA LEU A 82 -35.79 14.14 6.88
C LEU A 82 -36.89 15.20 7.18
N ALA A 83 -36.51 16.43 7.52
CA ALA A 83 -37.41 17.56 7.76
C ALA A 83 -37.61 18.45 6.52
N ASP A 84 -36.92 18.22 5.40
CA ASP A 84 -37.19 18.94 4.15
C ASP A 84 -38.54 18.48 3.57
N PRO A 85 -39.54 19.38 3.45
CA PRO A 85 -40.86 19.02 2.91
C PRO A 85 -40.80 18.52 1.47
N GLU A 86 -39.79 18.96 0.69
CA GLU A 86 -39.58 18.56 -0.70
C GLU A 86 -39.15 17.09 -0.86
N VAL A 87 -38.55 16.48 0.18
CA VAL A 87 -38.19 15.06 0.19
C VAL A 87 -39.42 14.16 0.45
N ARG A 88 -40.54 14.74 0.92
CA ARG A 88 -41.77 14.01 1.27
C ARG A 88 -42.83 13.99 0.16
N LEU A 89 -42.56 14.61 -1.00
CA LEU A 89 -43.51 14.79 -2.10
C LEU A 89 -43.10 14.05 -3.40
N GLY A 90 -42.34 12.96 -3.29
CA GLY A 90 -42.12 11.97 -4.35
C GLY A 90 -42.82 10.66 -4.04
#